data_AF-A0A7V4HI11-F1
#
_entry.id   AF-A0A7V4HI11-F1
#
_cell.length_a   1.000
_cell.length_b   1.000
_cell.length_c   1.000
_cell.angle_alpha   90.00
_cell.angle_beta   90.00
_cell.angle_gamma   90.00
#
_symmetry.space_group_name_H-M   'P 1'
#
loop_
_entity.id
_entity.type
_entity.pdbx_description
1 polymer ?
#
loop_
_entity_poly.entity_id
_entity_poly.type
_entity_poly.pdbx_seq_one_letter_code
_entity_poly.pdbx_strand_id
1 'polypeptide(L)'
;MAISNYERVGKAMELLQGGLAPFVKREFESVYRKNALIEARNFLGNDQMLMKKGIDGWDASALLKLMWESWNNVFRNTLGPAERGLVGELRGHRNKWAHQDPFTGDDAYRALDSAHRLLLAVSAPQAQEVEKMKLELMRLRYDEQVRSEKRKAGGSLIEAAATGTLKPWREVVTPHADVASGKFQQAEFAADLWQVHLGEGTPEYKDPVEFFRRTFITESLKQLLTGAVLRLSGQGGDPVIQLQTNFGGGKTHSMLALYHLFSGAAPGDLMGVDELLAEAGLRALPRIRKPVVLVGNKISPGNPVVKADGTVVHTLWGELAWQLGGKKAYKRVQADDEKATSPGDALRELFKEYGPCLVLIDEWVAYARQLHDQSDLPAGSFETQFTFAQALTESAKLVNNCQLVISLPASDTSGSPHTQADDVEVGGVRGREALDRLRNVIGRVESPWRPASAEEGFEIVRRRLFEPITDPAQFKDRDVVARAFADLYRTQHQEFPSECRDGDYEKRLKAAYPIHPEIFDR
;
A
#
# COMPACT_ATOMS: atom_id res chain seq x y z
N MET A 1 30.02 -7.02 25.08
CA MET A 1 29.90 -5.79 25.89
C MET A 1 28.98 -4.83 25.14
N ALA A 2 27.99 -4.23 25.83
CA ALA A 2 27.10 -3.27 25.19
C ALA A 2 27.89 -1.98 24.91
N ILE A 3 27.96 -1.57 23.64
CA ILE A 3 28.54 -0.28 23.25
C ILE A 3 27.73 0.82 23.96
N SER A 4 28.35 1.91 24.37
CA SER A 4 27.71 3.09 24.98
C SER A 4 27.22 4.09 23.93
N ASN A 5 26.34 5.02 24.30
CA ASN A 5 25.89 6.08 23.39
C ASN A 5 27.06 6.96 22.92
N TYR A 6 28.00 7.25 23.82
CA TYR A 6 29.21 8.02 23.51
C TYR A 6 30.10 7.31 22.47
N GLU A 7 30.31 5.99 22.61
CA GLU A 7 31.08 5.19 21.64
C GLU A 7 30.37 5.10 20.28
N ARG A 8 29.03 5.02 20.25
CA ARG A 8 28.26 5.04 18.98
C ARG A 8 28.45 6.35 18.22
N VAL A 9 28.39 7.48 18.93
CA VAL A 9 28.63 8.79 18.32
C VAL A 9 30.08 8.91 17.83
N GLY A 10 31.05 8.42 18.61
CA GLY A 10 32.45 8.36 18.18
C GLY A 10 32.65 7.58 16.89
N LYS A 11 32.08 6.37 16.82
CA LYS A 11 32.12 5.54 15.60
C LYS A 11 31.41 6.21 14.42
N ALA A 12 30.33 6.94 14.66
CA ALA A 12 29.68 7.73 13.61
C ALA A 12 30.57 8.85 13.07
N MET A 13 31.38 9.50 13.93
CA MET A 13 32.34 10.52 13.51
C MET A 13 33.49 9.93 12.67
N GLU A 14 33.96 8.72 13.01
CA GLU A 14 34.95 8.00 12.20
C GLU A 14 34.41 7.63 10.81
N LEU A 15 33.16 7.15 10.75
CA LEU A 15 32.49 6.84 9.48
C LEU A 15 32.23 8.10 8.65
N LEU A 16 31.86 9.21 9.30
CA LEU A 16 31.74 10.52 8.67
C LEU A 16 33.07 10.98 8.07
N GLN A 17 34.17 10.84 8.80
CA GLN A 17 35.49 11.15 8.29
C GLN A 17 35.78 10.35 7.01
N GLY A 18 35.60 9.03 7.05
CA GLY A 18 35.87 8.14 5.92
C GLY A 18 35.00 8.42 4.69
N GLY A 19 33.75 8.84 4.89
CA GLY A 19 32.83 9.15 3.79
C GLY A 19 32.95 10.57 3.24
N LEU A 20 33.24 11.56 4.08
CA LEU A 20 33.32 12.97 3.67
C LEU A 20 34.68 13.33 3.06
N ALA A 21 35.79 12.75 3.53
CA ALA A 21 37.12 13.11 3.06
C ALA A 21 37.28 13.01 1.52
N PRO A 22 36.91 11.89 0.86
CA PRO A 22 37.03 11.77 -0.59
C PRO A 22 36.13 12.75 -1.35
N PHE A 23 34.91 12.99 -0.84
CA PHE A 23 33.95 13.93 -1.41
C PHE A 23 34.50 15.36 -1.33
N VAL A 24 34.88 15.82 -0.14
CA VAL A 24 35.40 17.17 0.11
C VAL A 24 36.63 17.45 -0.75
N LYS A 25 37.56 16.50 -0.83
CA LYS A 25 38.74 16.61 -1.69
C LYS A 25 38.36 16.81 -3.16
N ARG A 26 37.47 15.96 -3.68
CA ARG A 26 37.03 16.03 -5.08
C ARG A 26 36.36 17.37 -5.41
N GLU A 27 35.46 17.85 -4.56
CA GLU A 27 34.77 19.13 -4.80
C GLU A 27 35.77 20.31 -4.76
N PHE A 28 36.75 20.30 -3.85
CA PHE A 28 37.80 21.32 -3.80
C PHE A 28 38.75 21.25 -5.01
N GLU A 29 39.13 20.06 -5.47
CA GLU A 29 39.94 19.87 -6.67
C GLU A 29 39.20 20.31 -7.93
N SER A 30 37.89 20.13 -7.99
CA SER A 30 37.04 20.62 -9.08
C SER A 30 37.05 22.15 -9.18
N VAL A 31 36.93 22.84 -8.05
CA VAL A 31 36.85 24.32 -8.00
C VAL A 31 38.23 24.98 -8.11
N TYR A 32 39.22 24.51 -7.33
CA TYR A 32 40.52 25.19 -7.17
C TYR A 32 41.70 24.45 -7.82
N ARG A 33 41.46 23.29 -8.44
CA ARG A 33 42.47 22.51 -9.18
C ARG A 33 43.74 22.27 -8.35
N LYS A 34 44.91 22.69 -8.86
CA LYS A 34 46.22 22.50 -8.21
C LYS A 34 46.36 23.24 -6.87
N ASN A 35 45.51 24.23 -6.59
CA ASN A 35 45.53 25.01 -5.36
C ASN A 35 44.54 24.51 -4.29
N ALA A 36 43.82 23.40 -4.55
CA ALA A 36 42.78 22.88 -3.67
C ALA A 36 43.21 22.73 -2.21
N LEU A 37 44.39 22.17 -1.96
CA LEU A 37 44.89 21.97 -0.59
C LEU A 37 45.27 23.29 0.09
N ILE A 38 45.78 24.27 -0.67
CA ILE A 38 46.16 25.59 -0.16
C ILE A 38 44.90 26.35 0.27
N GLU A 39 43.89 26.40 -0.61
CA GLU A 39 42.63 27.08 -0.31
C GLU A 39 41.87 26.40 0.83
N ALA A 40 41.83 25.07 0.85
CA ALA A 40 41.23 24.32 1.95
C ALA A 40 41.84 24.70 3.32
N ARG A 41 43.16 24.92 3.37
CA ARG A 41 43.86 25.36 4.59
C ARG A 41 43.54 26.81 4.97
N ASN A 42 43.39 27.70 3.99
CA ASN A 42 43.00 29.09 4.23
C ASN A 42 41.65 29.19 4.97
N PHE A 43 40.68 28.34 4.62
CA PHE A 43 39.37 28.29 5.30
C PHE A 43 39.42 27.79 6.74
N LEU A 44 40.46 27.01 7.12
CA LEU A 44 40.55 26.42 8.46
C LEU A 44 41.42 27.23 9.44
N GLY A 45 42.27 28.12 8.93
CA GLY A 45 43.23 28.92 9.71
C GLY A 45 44.54 28.16 10.01
N ASN A 46 45.44 28.78 10.79
CA ASN A 46 46.78 28.24 11.11
C ASN A 46 46.75 27.07 12.13
N ASP A 47 46.02 25.99 11.82
CA ASP A 47 46.11 24.74 12.59
C ASP A 47 47.35 23.93 12.16
N GLN A 48 48.39 23.95 13.00
CA GLN A 48 49.67 23.28 12.72
C GLN A 48 49.55 21.76 12.53
N MET A 49 48.52 21.09 13.07
CA MET A 49 48.32 19.66 12.88
C MET A 49 47.76 19.31 11.49
N LEU A 50 46.89 20.16 10.95
CA LEU A 50 46.28 19.96 9.63
C LEU A 50 47.22 20.32 8.48
N MET A 51 48.21 21.19 8.73
CA MET A 51 49.25 21.58 7.77
C MET A 51 50.15 20.42 7.32
N LYS A 52 50.27 19.35 8.13
CA LYS A 52 51.09 18.17 7.84
C LYS A 52 50.34 17.06 7.09
N LYS A 53 49.02 17.19 6.92
CA LYS A 53 48.16 16.17 6.29
C LYS A 53 47.48 16.71 5.03
N GLY A 54 47.15 15.82 4.10
CA GLY A 54 46.20 16.09 3.02
C GLY A 54 44.75 16.04 3.52
N ILE A 55 43.80 16.52 2.72
CA ILE A 55 42.35 16.53 3.06
C ILE A 55 41.87 15.13 3.46
N ASP A 56 42.41 14.07 2.84
CA ASP A 56 42.07 12.68 3.14
C ASP A 56 42.40 12.25 4.58
N GLY A 57 43.36 12.93 5.22
CA GLY A 57 43.82 12.64 6.58
C GLY A 57 43.22 13.56 7.65
N TRP A 58 42.29 14.44 7.28
CA TRP A 58 41.62 15.35 8.21
C TRP A 58 40.55 14.63 9.01
N ASP A 59 40.33 15.06 10.25
CA ASP A 59 39.29 14.48 11.10
C ASP A 59 37.90 15.02 10.71
N ALA A 60 36.84 14.41 11.25
CA ALA A 60 35.47 14.85 11.00
C ALA A 60 35.25 16.33 11.37
N SER A 61 35.96 16.85 12.36
CA SER A 61 35.89 18.26 12.76
C SER A 61 36.33 19.21 11.66
N ALA A 62 37.54 18.97 11.14
CA ALA A 62 38.14 19.78 10.11
C ALA A 62 37.33 19.71 8.82
N LEU A 63 36.84 18.53 8.46
CA LEU A 63 35.98 18.34 7.28
C LEU A 63 34.65 19.07 7.41
N LEU A 64 33.94 18.91 8.54
CA LEU A 64 32.66 19.60 8.76
C LEU A 64 32.83 21.12 8.86
N LYS A 65 33.92 21.60 9.48
CA LYS A 65 34.26 23.03 9.51
C LYS A 65 34.55 23.55 8.11
N LEU A 66 35.36 22.84 7.32
CA LEU A 66 35.67 23.23 5.94
C LEU A 66 34.40 23.32 5.11
N MET A 67 33.53 22.30 5.17
CA MET A 67 32.25 22.29 4.49
C MET A 67 31.37 23.49 4.85
N TRP A 68 31.34 23.86 6.13
CA TRP A 68 30.56 24.99 6.61
C TRP A 68 31.09 26.33 6.10
N GLU A 69 32.40 26.59 6.25
CA GLU A 69 33.02 27.87 5.91
C GLU A 69 33.08 28.10 4.39
N SER A 70 33.28 27.04 3.60
CA SER A 70 33.34 27.14 2.14
C SER A 70 32.04 26.75 1.45
N TRP A 71 30.90 26.71 2.16
CA TRP A 71 29.62 26.22 1.64
C TRP A 71 29.20 26.92 0.35
N ASN A 72 29.17 28.24 0.37
CA ASN A 72 28.72 29.04 -0.77
C ASN A 72 29.67 28.98 -1.97
N ASN A 73 30.95 28.70 -1.71
CA ASN A 73 32.01 28.75 -2.72
C ASN A 73 32.23 27.38 -3.39
N VAL A 74 31.96 26.29 -2.67
CA VAL A 74 32.28 24.93 -3.12
C VAL A 74 31.04 24.04 -3.14
N PHE A 75 30.35 23.90 -2.01
CA PHE A 75 29.36 22.82 -1.82
C PHE A 75 27.95 23.16 -2.28
N ARG A 76 27.58 24.44 -2.41
CA ARG A 76 26.26 24.87 -2.89
C ARG A 76 25.91 24.37 -4.29
N ASN A 77 26.90 24.03 -5.10
CA ASN A 77 26.70 23.52 -6.46
C ASN A 77 26.23 22.06 -6.48
N THR A 78 26.52 21.30 -5.42
CA THR A 78 26.30 19.85 -5.35
C THR A 78 25.32 19.46 -4.24
N LEU A 79 25.25 20.26 -3.16
CA LEU A 79 24.40 20.02 -1.98
C LEU A 79 23.49 21.23 -1.71
N GLY A 80 22.32 20.98 -1.12
CA GLY A 80 21.27 21.97 -0.86
C GLY A 80 21.26 22.55 0.57
N PRO A 81 20.31 23.44 0.88
CA PRO A 81 20.17 24.03 2.21
C PRO A 81 19.93 23.02 3.33
N ALA A 82 19.30 21.88 3.03
CA ALA A 82 19.04 20.82 3.99
C ALA A 82 20.35 20.18 4.47
N GLU A 83 21.25 19.85 3.55
CA GLU A 83 22.56 19.27 3.87
C GLU A 83 23.44 20.26 4.64
N ARG A 84 23.33 21.55 4.34
CA ARG A 84 23.98 22.59 5.15
C ARG A 84 23.54 22.53 6.61
N GLY A 85 22.24 22.36 6.84
CA GLY A 85 21.66 22.18 8.16
C GLY A 85 22.27 20.96 8.88
N LEU A 86 22.38 19.83 8.19
CA LEU A 86 23.00 18.61 8.72
C LEU A 86 24.46 18.81 9.11
N VAL A 87 25.26 19.52 8.29
CA VAL A 87 26.65 19.86 8.62
C VAL A 87 26.72 20.69 9.90
N GLY A 88 25.84 21.69 10.05
CA GLY A 88 25.76 22.52 11.26
C GLY A 88 25.44 21.69 12.51
N GLU A 89 24.46 20.80 12.39
CA GLU A 89 24.05 19.93 13.50
C GLU A 89 25.17 18.94 13.91
N LEU A 90 25.83 18.32 12.93
CA LEU A 90 26.94 17.39 13.17
C LEU A 90 28.15 18.06 13.79
N ARG A 91 28.42 19.34 13.47
CA ARG A 91 29.43 20.14 14.19
C ARG A 91 29.09 20.25 15.67
N GLY A 92 27.82 20.48 16.01
CA GLY A 92 27.33 20.50 17.38
C GLY A 92 27.55 19.18 18.10
N HIS A 93 27.12 18.07 17.49
CA HIS A 93 27.31 16.71 18.04
C HIS A 93 28.78 16.35 18.20
N ARG A 94 29.64 16.67 17.22
CA ARG A 94 31.09 16.45 17.32
C ARG A 94 31.70 17.27 18.46
N ASN A 95 31.28 18.52 18.64
CA ASN A 95 31.79 19.36 19.72
C ASN A 95 31.43 18.78 21.09
N LYS A 96 30.16 18.39 21.28
CA LYS A 96 29.67 17.70 22.48
C LYS A 96 30.47 16.42 22.76
N TRP A 97 30.72 15.61 21.73
CA TRP A 97 31.55 14.41 21.84
C TRP A 97 33.01 14.72 22.23
N ALA A 98 33.63 15.75 21.63
CA ALA A 98 35.00 16.14 21.96
C ALA A 98 35.16 16.66 23.40
N HIS A 99 34.10 17.25 23.97
CA HIS A 99 34.07 17.67 25.38
C HIS A 99 33.75 16.55 26.37
N GLN A 100 33.58 15.31 25.89
CA GLN A 100 33.20 14.14 26.70
C GLN A 100 31.84 14.28 27.38
N ASP A 101 30.95 15.10 26.82
CA ASP A 101 29.61 15.29 27.35
C ASP A 101 28.77 14.01 27.16
N PRO A 102 27.85 13.71 28.09
CA PRO A 102 26.98 12.54 27.98
C PRO A 102 25.96 12.68 26.84
N PHE A 103 25.70 11.57 26.15
CA PHE A 103 24.65 11.47 25.13
C PHE A 103 23.47 10.66 25.65
N THR A 104 22.29 11.26 25.59
CA THR A 104 21.03 10.53 25.74
C THR A 104 20.83 9.59 24.54
N GLY A 105 19.90 8.63 24.66
CA GLY A 105 19.54 7.78 23.53
C GLY A 105 18.95 8.56 22.35
N ASP A 106 18.26 9.68 22.62
CA ASP A 106 17.73 10.59 21.60
C ASP A 106 18.84 11.38 20.91
N ASP A 107 19.78 11.94 21.67
CA ASP A 107 20.91 12.68 21.12
C ASP A 107 21.80 11.79 20.25
N ALA A 108 22.08 10.57 20.72
CA ALA A 108 22.88 9.60 19.97
C ALA A 108 22.16 9.13 18.69
N TYR A 109 20.85 8.89 18.76
CA TYR A 109 20.05 8.56 17.58
C TYR A 109 20.05 9.70 16.57
N ARG A 110 19.85 10.94 17.04
CA ARG A 110 19.82 12.12 16.18
C ARG A 110 21.17 12.37 15.51
N ALA A 111 22.27 12.22 16.23
CA ALA A 111 23.62 12.29 15.67
C ALA A 111 23.85 11.24 14.56
N LEU A 112 23.40 10.00 14.77
CA LEU A 112 23.47 8.92 13.78
C LEU A 112 22.60 9.20 12.55
N ASP A 113 21.38 9.71 12.72
CA ASP A 113 20.48 10.02 11.60
C ASP A 113 21.03 11.16 10.74
N SER A 114 21.52 12.23 11.38
CA SER A 114 22.14 13.35 10.67
C SER A 114 23.41 12.92 9.92
N ALA A 115 24.21 12.03 10.51
CA ALA A 115 25.40 11.45 9.86
C ALA A 115 25.02 10.60 8.65
N HIS A 116 24.03 9.71 8.79
CA HIS A 116 23.55 8.84 7.72
C HIS A 116 23.02 9.65 6.52
N ARG A 117 22.16 10.65 6.77
CA ARG A 117 21.57 11.49 5.70
C ARG A 117 22.64 12.27 4.95
N LEU A 118 23.64 12.82 5.65
CA LEU A 118 24.73 13.53 5.01
C LEU A 118 25.61 12.59 4.17
N LEU A 119 25.94 11.41 4.70
CA LEU A 119 26.71 10.39 3.97
C LEU A 119 25.96 9.88 2.73
N LEU A 120 24.64 9.71 2.82
CA LEU A 120 23.79 9.32 1.70
C LEU A 120 23.79 10.41 0.62
N ALA A 121 23.68 11.68 0.99
CA ALA A 121 23.69 12.81 0.06
C ALA A 121 25.01 12.90 -0.74
N VAL A 122 26.13 12.48 -0.16
CA VAL A 122 27.43 12.41 -0.85
C VAL A 122 27.73 11.05 -1.49
N SER A 123 26.76 10.13 -1.47
CA SER A 123 26.88 8.74 -1.98
C SER A 123 28.04 7.95 -1.34
N ALA A 124 28.29 8.17 -0.06
CA ALA A 124 29.34 7.47 0.68
C ALA A 124 28.86 6.08 1.17
N PRO A 125 29.62 4.99 0.92
CA PRO A 125 29.21 3.63 1.33
C PRO A 125 29.07 3.46 2.84
N GLN A 126 29.76 4.30 3.63
CA GLN A 126 29.67 4.33 5.09
C GLN A 126 28.24 4.63 5.60
N ALA A 127 27.36 5.21 4.75
CA ALA A 127 25.97 5.44 5.08
C ALA A 127 25.25 4.17 5.57
N GLN A 128 25.54 3.01 4.96
CA GLN A 128 24.92 1.72 5.32
C GLN A 128 25.31 1.27 6.74
N GLU A 129 26.56 1.48 7.14
CA GLU A 129 27.02 1.10 8.47
C GLU A 129 26.41 2.01 9.55
N VAL A 130 26.28 3.31 9.27
CA VAL A 130 25.58 4.25 10.17
C VAL A 130 24.09 3.91 10.28
N GLU A 131 23.46 3.46 9.19
CA GLU A 131 22.06 3.01 9.20
C GLU A 131 21.86 1.80 10.13
N LYS A 132 22.74 0.80 10.02
CA LYS A 132 22.70 -0.38 10.88
C LYS A 132 22.82 0.01 12.36
N MET A 133 23.76 0.88 12.70
CA MET A 133 23.91 1.37 14.08
C MET A 133 22.68 2.14 14.58
N LYS A 134 22.04 2.93 13.71
CA LYS A 134 20.80 3.65 14.01
C LYS A 134 19.65 2.67 14.33
N LEU A 135 19.46 1.65 13.51
CA LEU A 135 18.42 0.63 13.71
C LEU A 135 18.66 -0.21 14.97
N GLU A 136 19.91 -0.58 15.25
CA GLU A 136 20.30 -1.30 16.47
C GLU A 136 20.01 -0.47 17.73
N LEU A 137 20.34 0.83 17.74
CA LEU A 137 20.04 1.72 18.86
C LEU A 137 18.53 1.87 19.06
N MET A 138 17.75 1.99 17.97
CA MET A 138 16.29 2.07 18.03
C MET A 138 15.67 0.83 18.66
N ARG A 139 16.15 -0.37 18.27
CA ARG A 139 15.69 -1.64 18.85
C ARG A 139 16.02 -1.76 20.33
N LEU A 140 17.24 -1.42 20.74
CA LEU A 140 17.67 -1.46 22.14
C LEU A 140 16.84 -0.52 23.01
N ARG A 141 16.54 0.68 22.52
CA ARG A 141 15.70 1.65 23.24
C ARG A 141 14.28 1.15 23.42
N TYR A 142 13.71 0.56 22.37
CA TYR A 142 12.38 -0.03 22.43
C TYR A 142 12.34 -1.19 23.45
N ASP A 143 13.34 -2.08 23.43
CA ASP A 143 13.44 -3.19 24.40
C ASP A 143 13.64 -2.71 25.85
N GLU A 144 14.47 -1.67 26.07
CA GLU A 144 14.68 -1.07 27.39
C GLU A 144 13.44 -0.36 27.93
N GLN A 145 12.72 0.37 27.08
CA GLN A 145 11.46 1.02 27.46
C GLN A 145 10.39 -0.01 27.83
N VAL A 146 10.26 -1.10 27.08
CA VAL A 146 9.32 -2.18 27.41
C VAL A 146 9.73 -2.89 28.71
N ARG A 147 11.03 -3.11 28.96
CA ARG A 147 11.51 -3.68 30.23
C ARG A 147 11.31 -2.75 31.43
N SER A 148 11.48 -1.45 31.24
CA SER A 148 11.28 -0.44 32.29
C SER A 148 9.82 -0.41 32.75
N GLU A 149 8.88 -0.42 31.80
CA GLU A 149 7.45 -0.53 32.14
C GLU A 149 7.10 -1.91 32.71
N LYS A 150 7.68 -3.01 32.21
CA LYS A 150 7.49 -4.35 32.80
C LYS A 150 7.93 -4.40 34.27
N ARG A 151 9.00 -3.70 34.64
CA ARG A 151 9.44 -3.60 36.05
C ARG A 151 8.49 -2.76 36.90
N LYS A 152 7.86 -1.74 36.32
CA LYS A 152 6.77 -1.00 36.99
C LYS A 152 5.49 -1.84 37.12
N ALA A 153 5.26 -2.76 36.18
CA ALA A 153 4.06 -3.59 36.07
C ALA A 153 4.04 -4.91 36.85
N GLY A 154 5.02 -5.16 37.73
CA GLY A 154 5.20 -6.47 38.36
C GLY A 154 3.92 -7.08 38.97
N GLY A 155 3.59 -8.31 38.59
CA GLY A 155 2.45 -9.07 39.14
C GLY A 155 1.78 -10.01 38.13
N SER A 156 0.79 -10.78 38.59
CA SER A 156 -0.16 -11.52 37.75
C SER A 156 -0.93 -10.58 36.81
N LEU A 157 -1.40 -11.02 35.64
CA LEU A 157 -2.25 -10.21 34.75
C LEU A 157 -3.46 -9.58 35.48
N ILE A 158 -4.01 -10.30 36.46
CA ILE A 158 -5.13 -9.86 37.29
C ILE A 158 -4.67 -8.73 38.23
N GLU A 159 -3.46 -8.82 38.79
CA GLU A 159 -2.87 -7.76 39.62
C GLU A 159 -2.43 -6.56 38.78
N ALA A 160 -1.87 -6.77 37.58
CA ALA A 160 -1.47 -5.71 36.66
C ALA A 160 -2.68 -4.94 36.10
N ALA A 161 -3.80 -5.60 35.85
CA ALA A 161 -5.08 -4.96 35.53
C ALA A 161 -5.70 -4.24 36.75
N ALA A 162 -5.66 -4.86 37.94
CA ALA A 162 -6.20 -4.28 39.17
C ALA A 162 -5.39 -3.09 39.71
N THR A 163 -4.08 -3.02 39.43
CA THR A 163 -3.20 -1.89 39.76
C THR A 163 -3.23 -0.76 38.74
N GLY A 164 -3.99 -0.91 37.64
CA GLY A 164 -4.06 0.07 36.56
C GLY A 164 -2.82 0.11 35.66
N THR A 165 -1.97 -0.93 35.72
CA THR A 165 -0.75 -0.97 34.91
C THR A 165 -0.99 -1.44 33.48
N LEU A 166 -2.06 -2.21 33.25
CA LEU A 166 -2.55 -2.53 31.90
C LEU A 166 -3.75 -1.63 31.59
N LYS A 167 -3.62 -0.79 30.57
CA LYS A 167 -4.75 0.01 30.12
C LYS A 167 -5.80 -0.86 29.43
N PRO A 168 -7.10 -0.65 29.72
CA PRO A 168 -8.15 -1.28 28.95
C PRO A 168 -8.10 -0.79 27.51
N TRP A 169 -8.48 -1.65 26.56
CA TRP A 169 -8.37 -1.31 25.14
C TRP A 169 -9.10 -0.02 24.75
N ARG A 170 -10.18 0.31 25.45
CA ARG A 170 -10.98 1.53 25.24
C ARG A 170 -10.20 2.83 25.48
N GLU A 171 -9.10 2.75 26.22
CA GLU A 171 -8.19 3.88 26.47
C GLU A 171 -6.98 3.89 25.51
N VAL A 172 -6.76 2.80 24.78
CA VAL A 172 -5.62 2.60 23.88
C VAL A 172 -6.01 2.84 22.42
N VAL A 173 -7.22 2.45 22.02
CA VAL A 173 -7.72 2.57 20.66
C VAL A 173 -9.17 3.02 20.63
N THR A 174 -9.47 3.92 19.70
CA THR A 174 -10.79 4.53 19.52
C THR A 174 -11.53 3.79 18.41
N PRO A 175 -12.73 3.21 18.67
CA PRO A 175 -13.60 2.76 17.58
C PRO A 175 -14.03 3.94 16.71
N HIS A 176 -14.27 3.73 15.41
CA HIS A 176 -14.87 4.78 14.59
C HIS A 176 -16.25 5.19 15.13
N ALA A 177 -16.67 6.43 14.85
CA ALA A 177 -17.88 7.03 15.42
C ALA A 177 -19.17 6.23 15.13
N ASP A 178 -19.27 5.61 13.97
CA ASP A 178 -20.36 4.73 13.54
C ASP A 178 -20.41 3.44 14.39
N VAL A 179 -19.26 2.85 14.67
CA VAL A 179 -19.11 1.67 15.55
C VAL A 179 -19.43 2.04 17.00
N ALA A 180 -18.86 3.15 17.50
CA ALA A 180 -19.05 3.61 18.87
C ALA A 180 -20.49 4.01 19.19
N SER A 181 -21.22 4.58 18.22
CA SER A 181 -22.59 5.06 18.40
C SER A 181 -23.66 3.98 18.25
N GLY A 182 -23.30 2.75 17.85
CA GLY A 182 -24.25 1.66 17.60
C GLY A 182 -25.23 1.92 16.46
N LYS A 183 -25.02 2.99 15.66
CA LYS A 183 -25.78 3.27 14.42
C LYS A 183 -25.37 2.37 13.26
N PHE A 184 -24.41 1.48 13.51
CA PHE A 184 -23.89 0.47 12.63
C PHE A 184 -24.99 -0.47 12.10
N GLN A 185 -25.34 -0.34 10.83
CA GLN A 185 -26.25 -1.26 10.15
C GLN A 185 -25.48 -2.24 9.29
N GLN A 186 -25.76 -3.54 9.45
CA GLN A 186 -25.11 -4.63 8.69
C GLN A 186 -25.28 -4.47 7.16
N ALA A 187 -26.30 -3.74 6.72
CA ALA A 187 -26.56 -3.41 5.31
C ALA A 187 -25.60 -2.36 4.72
N GLU A 188 -24.97 -1.51 5.54
CA GLU A 188 -23.97 -0.52 5.09
C GLU A 188 -22.59 -1.16 4.80
N PHE A 189 -22.42 -2.46 5.06
CA PHE A 189 -21.17 -3.20 4.84
C PHE A 189 -20.95 -3.71 3.42
N ALA A 190 -22.00 -3.71 2.58
CA ALA A 190 -21.86 -4.15 1.21
C ALA A 190 -21.26 -3.02 0.37
N ALA A 191 -19.96 -3.14 0.05
CA ALA A 191 -19.36 -2.37 -1.01
C ALA A 191 -20.23 -2.47 -2.28
N ASP A 192 -20.73 -1.33 -2.78
CA ASP A 192 -21.55 -1.26 -3.99
C ASP A 192 -20.82 -0.40 -5.03
N LEU A 193 -20.10 -1.06 -5.93
CA LEU A 193 -19.34 -0.41 -7.00
C LEU A 193 -20.24 0.47 -7.90
N TRP A 194 -21.51 0.08 -8.07
CA TRP A 194 -22.45 0.84 -8.89
C TRP A 194 -22.85 2.15 -8.23
N GLN A 195 -23.16 2.15 -6.93
CA GLN A 195 -23.47 3.39 -6.20
C GLN A 195 -22.28 4.35 -6.24
N VAL A 196 -21.06 3.85 -5.99
CA VAL A 196 -19.85 4.69 -6.06
C VAL A 196 -19.61 5.22 -7.47
N HIS A 197 -19.86 4.42 -8.51
CA HIS A 197 -19.78 4.85 -9.90
C HIS A 197 -20.74 6.01 -10.21
N LEU A 198 -21.96 5.96 -9.67
CA LEU A 198 -22.98 7.02 -9.78
C LEU A 198 -22.68 8.25 -8.90
N GLY A 199 -21.70 8.18 -8.02
CA GLY A 199 -21.42 9.23 -7.04
C GLY A 199 -22.39 9.23 -5.86
N GLU A 200 -23.00 8.08 -5.56
CA GLU A 200 -23.87 7.81 -4.42
C GLU A 200 -23.13 7.00 -3.34
N GLY A 201 -23.79 6.70 -2.23
CA GLY A 201 -23.24 5.90 -1.13
C GLY A 201 -22.61 6.72 0.01
N THR A 202 -22.15 6.01 1.04
CA THR A 202 -21.52 6.60 2.24
C THR A 202 -20.12 7.15 1.93
N PRO A 203 -19.64 8.19 2.64
CA PRO A 203 -18.33 8.80 2.38
C PRO A 203 -17.18 7.79 2.41
N GLU A 204 -17.27 6.77 3.27
CA GLU A 204 -16.25 5.71 3.41
C GLU A 204 -16.03 4.85 2.16
N TYR A 205 -17.01 4.72 1.27
CA TYR A 205 -16.85 4.03 -0.01
C TYR A 205 -16.80 4.99 -1.19
N LYS A 206 -17.40 6.17 -1.08
CA LYS A 206 -17.50 7.15 -2.16
C LYS A 206 -16.25 8.03 -2.26
N ASP A 207 -15.68 8.44 -1.14
CA ASP A 207 -14.51 9.33 -1.11
C ASP A 207 -13.21 8.51 -1.22
N PRO A 208 -12.36 8.76 -2.23
CA PRO A 208 -11.12 8.00 -2.43
C PRO A 208 -10.17 8.05 -1.22
N VAL A 209 -10.06 9.21 -0.57
CA VAL A 209 -9.12 9.41 0.55
C VAL A 209 -9.60 8.64 1.77
N GLU A 210 -10.89 8.76 2.09
CA GLU A 210 -11.50 8.03 3.21
C GLU A 210 -11.48 6.52 2.97
N PHE A 211 -11.74 6.08 1.74
CA PHE A 211 -11.66 4.67 1.36
C PHE A 211 -10.26 4.11 1.63
N PHE A 212 -9.20 4.72 1.06
CA PHE A 212 -7.83 4.26 1.27
C PHE A 212 -7.35 4.39 2.73
N ARG A 213 -7.86 5.37 3.48
CA ARG A 213 -7.58 5.51 4.92
C ARG A 213 -8.11 4.31 5.73
N ARG A 214 -9.26 3.75 5.34
CA ARG A 214 -9.90 2.60 6.00
C ARG A 214 -9.51 1.25 5.42
N THR A 215 -9.00 1.22 4.19
CA THR A 215 -8.53 0.00 3.53
C THR A 215 -7.16 -0.41 4.09
N PHE A 216 -7.02 -1.68 4.47
CA PHE A 216 -5.72 -2.31 4.62
C PHE A 216 -5.28 -2.85 3.25
N ILE A 217 -4.17 -2.33 2.72
CA ILE A 217 -3.63 -2.81 1.44
C ILE A 217 -2.90 -4.12 1.73
N THR A 218 -3.60 -5.24 1.50
CA THR A 218 -3.03 -6.58 1.55
C THR A 218 -2.00 -6.77 0.45
N GLU A 219 -1.14 -7.77 0.57
CA GLU A 219 -0.17 -8.13 -0.46
C GLU A 219 -0.86 -8.45 -1.80
N SER A 220 -2.00 -9.13 -1.75
CA SER A 220 -2.79 -9.42 -2.96
C SER A 220 -3.41 -8.17 -3.60
N LEU A 221 -3.92 -7.24 -2.79
CA LEU A 221 -4.45 -5.98 -3.28
C LEU A 221 -3.33 -5.11 -3.82
N LYS A 222 -2.19 -5.06 -3.13
CA LYS A 222 -0.97 -4.39 -3.57
C LYS A 222 -0.54 -4.87 -4.95
N GLN A 223 -0.42 -6.18 -5.16
CA GLN A 223 -0.07 -6.77 -6.45
C GLN A 223 -1.09 -6.40 -7.55
N LEU A 224 -2.39 -6.45 -7.23
CA LEU A 224 -3.45 -6.05 -8.15
C LEU A 224 -3.31 -4.58 -8.59
N LEU A 225 -3.15 -3.66 -7.63
CA LEU A 225 -3.02 -2.23 -7.89
C LEU A 225 -1.72 -1.92 -8.64
N THR A 226 -0.58 -2.48 -8.23
CA THR A 226 0.71 -2.33 -8.93
C THR A 226 0.62 -2.84 -10.37
N GLY A 227 0.02 -4.01 -10.59
CA GLY A 227 -0.20 -4.58 -11.92
C GLY A 227 -1.08 -3.69 -12.81
N ALA A 228 -2.14 -3.09 -12.24
CA ALA A 228 -2.99 -2.13 -12.94
C ALA A 228 -2.23 -0.86 -13.35
N VAL A 229 -1.42 -0.31 -12.45
CA VAL A 229 -0.59 0.87 -12.73
C VAL A 229 0.40 0.57 -13.86
N LEU A 230 1.08 -0.58 -13.83
CA LEU A 230 1.99 -1.00 -14.89
C LEU A 230 1.28 -1.19 -16.23
N ARG A 231 0.11 -1.85 -16.22
CA ARG A 231 -0.70 -2.11 -17.42
C ARG A 231 -1.14 -0.81 -18.07
N LEU A 232 -1.78 0.07 -17.32
CA LEU A 232 -2.30 1.32 -17.85
C LEU A 232 -1.18 2.30 -18.25
N SER A 233 0.02 2.13 -17.71
CA SER A 233 1.23 2.87 -18.15
C SER A 233 1.91 2.27 -19.38
N GLY A 234 1.45 1.10 -19.87
CA GLY A 234 2.05 0.38 -20.99
C GLY A 234 3.40 -0.27 -20.69
N GLN A 235 3.71 -0.51 -19.40
CA GLN A 235 5.00 -1.04 -18.93
C GLN A 235 4.96 -2.53 -18.59
N GLY A 236 3.91 -3.26 -18.99
CA GLY A 236 3.70 -4.67 -18.66
C GLY A 236 2.44 -4.87 -17.83
N GLY A 237 2.31 -5.98 -17.12
CA GLY A 237 1.12 -6.29 -16.32
C GLY A 237 0.02 -7.04 -17.08
N ASP A 238 -0.83 -7.72 -16.32
CA ASP A 238 -1.82 -8.64 -16.85
C ASP A 238 -3.01 -7.88 -17.48
N PRO A 239 -3.43 -8.24 -18.71
CA PRO A 239 -4.52 -7.58 -19.41
C PRO A 239 -5.90 -7.94 -18.85
N VAL A 240 -6.04 -9.16 -18.33
CA VAL A 240 -7.30 -9.73 -17.85
C VAL A 240 -7.04 -10.35 -16.49
N ILE A 241 -7.77 -9.89 -15.48
CA ILE A 241 -7.66 -10.37 -14.10
C ILE A 241 -9.04 -10.87 -13.67
N GLN A 242 -9.10 -12.12 -13.23
CA GLN A 242 -10.27 -12.67 -12.56
C GLN A 242 -10.08 -12.58 -11.05
N LEU A 243 -10.98 -11.86 -10.38
CA LEU A 243 -11.07 -11.83 -8.93
C LEU A 243 -11.84 -13.07 -8.45
N GLN A 244 -11.15 -13.92 -7.69
CA GLN A 244 -11.73 -15.04 -6.95
C GLN A 244 -11.53 -14.80 -5.45
N THR A 245 -12.54 -15.06 -4.64
CA THR A 245 -12.44 -14.95 -3.18
C THR A 245 -13.07 -16.17 -2.53
N ASN A 246 -12.30 -16.86 -1.68
CA ASN A 246 -12.79 -18.04 -0.94
C ASN A 246 -13.69 -17.66 0.26
N PHE A 247 -13.64 -16.40 0.71
CA PHE A 247 -14.49 -15.86 1.76
C PHE A 247 -15.05 -14.50 1.32
N GLY A 248 -16.33 -14.27 1.60
CA GLY A 248 -17.10 -13.12 1.12
C GLY A 248 -16.48 -11.75 1.42
N GLY A 249 -16.71 -10.79 0.51
CA GLY A 249 -16.49 -9.35 0.73
C GLY A 249 -15.30 -8.69 0.02
N GLY A 250 -14.39 -9.46 -0.61
CA GLY A 250 -13.15 -8.89 -1.16
C GLY A 250 -13.19 -8.41 -2.63
N LYS A 251 -14.08 -8.98 -3.46
CA LYS A 251 -14.09 -8.73 -4.93
C LYS A 251 -14.47 -7.28 -5.25
N THR A 252 -15.65 -6.87 -4.80
CA THR A 252 -16.16 -5.50 -5.02
C THR A 252 -15.28 -4.46 -4.32
N HIS A 253 -14.71 -4.77 -3.14
CA HIS A 253 -13.76 -3.89 -2.47
C HIS A 253 -12.47 -3.68 -3.29
N SER A 254 -11.91 -4.76 -3.86
CA SER A 254 -10.73 -4.67 -4.72
C SER A 254 -11.01 -3.87 -5.99
N MET A 255 -12.21 -4.03 -6.57
CA MET A 255 -12.65 -3.21 -7.69
C MET A 255 -12.85 -1.74 -7.32
N LEU A 256 -13.36 -1.43 -6.12
CA LEU A 256 -13.43 -0.06 -5.61
C LEU A 256 -12.04 0.56 -5.44
N ALA A 257 -11.07 -0.19 -4.94
CA ALA A 257 -9.70 0.28 -4.82
C ALA A 257 -9.12 0.65 -6.20
N LEU A 258 -9.32 -0.20 -7.21
CA LEU A 258 -8.94 0.11 -8.60
C LEU A 258 -9.71 1.32 -9.14
N TYR A 259 -11.02 1.39 -8.91
CA TYR A 259 -11.85 2.50 -9.35
C TYR A 259 -11.32 3.83 -8.80
N HIS A 260 -11.07 3.89 -7.49
CA HIS A 260 -10.59 5.09 -6.80
C HIS A 260 -9.17 5.46 -7.16
N LEU A 261 -8.29 4.48 -7.37
CA LEU A 261 -6.93 4.74 -7.84
C LEU A 261 -6.92 5.49 -9.18
N PHE A 262 -7.93 5.25 -10.02
CA PHE A 262 -8.01 5.85 -11.36
C PHE A 262 -9.21 6.80 -11.54
N SER A 263 -9.86 7.25 -10.47
CA SER A 263 -11.00 8.19 -10.52
C SER A 263 -10.58 9.67 -10.50
N GLY A 264 -9.27 9.96 -10.40
CA GLY A 264 -8.69 11.29 -10.49
C GLY A 264 -8.18 11.89 -9.17
N ALA A 265 -8.19 11.12 -8.07
CA ALA A 265 -7.57 11.53 -6.82
C ALA A 265 -6.04 11.70 -6.97
N ALA A 266 -5.45 12.63 -6.21
CA ALA A 266 -4.01 12.81 -6.22
C ALA A 266 -3.33 11.63 -5.49
N PRO A 267 -2.28 11.01 -6.06
CA PRO A 267 -1.64 9.85 -5.44
C PRO A 267 -1.13 10.12 -4.02
N GLY A 268 -0.70 11.35 -3.73
CA GLY A 268 -0.20 11.74 -2.41
C GLY A 268 -1.27 11.84 -1.32
N ASP A 269 -2.55 11.89 -1.69
CA ASP A 269 -3.67 11.91 -0.74
C ASP A 269 -4.15 10.48 -0.42
N LEU A 270 -3.73 9.48 -1.19
CA LEU A 270 -4.15 8.09 -1.05
C LEU A 270 -3.09 7.32 -0.23
N MET A 271 -3.47 6.95 1.00
CA MET A 271 -2.56 6.24 1.93
C MET A 271 -2.03 4.94 1.32
N GLY A 272 -0.69 4.80 1.28
CA GLY A 272 0.01 3.61 0.78
C GLY A 272 0.22 3.56 -0.74
N VAL A 273 -0.32 4.51 -1.50
CA VAL A 273 -0.14 4.56 -2.97
C VAL A 273 1.26 5.02 -3.38
N ASP A 274 1.95 5.76 -2.53
CA ASP A 274 3.35 6.15 -2.70
C ASP A 274 4.29 4.92 -2.73
N GLU A 275 4.06 3.95 -1.84
CA GLU A 275 4.79 2.67 -1.85
C GLU A 275 4.50 1.86 -3.13
N LEU A 276 3.23 1.84 -3.58
CA LEU A 276 2.84 1.17 -4.84
C LEU A 276 3.56 1.77 -6.05
N LEU A 277 3.62 3.10 -6.12
CA LEU A 277 4.29 3.81 -7.21
C LEU A 277 5.81 3.58 -7.20
N ALA A 278 6.42 3.61 -6.02
CA ALA A 278 7.84 3.32 -5.86
C ALA A 278 8.18 1.90 -6.34
N GLU A 279 7.36 0.90 -5.99
CA GLU A 279 7.53 -0.48 -6.44
C GLU A 279 7.34 -0.65 -7.94
N ALA A 280 6.36 0.05 -8.52
CA ALA A 280 6.15 0.09 -9.97
C ALA A 280 7.25 0.86 -10.73
N GLY A 281 8.19 1.53 -10.03
CA GLY A 281 9.21 2.38 -10.65
C GLY A 281 8.64 3.65 -11.30
N LEU A 282 7.45 4.07 -10.87
CA LEU A 282 6.71 5.20 -11.45
C LEU A 282 6.62 6.37 -10.47
N ARG A 283 6.54 7.58 -11.01
CA ARG A 283 6.42 8.82 -10.21
C ARG A 283 5.00 9.38 -10.17
N ALA A 284 4.14 8.89 -11.05
CA ALA A 284 2.77 9.37 -11.18
C ALA A 284 1.89 8.24 -11.74
N LEU A 285 0.61 8.28 -11.40
CA LEU A 285 -0.39 7.39 -11.98
C LEU A 285 -0.65 7.74 -13.46
N PRO A 286 -0.89 6.74 -14.33
CA PRO A 286 -1.31 7.01 -15.70
C PRO A 286 -2.66 7.71 -15.70
N ARG A 287 -2.79 8.75 -16.53
CA ARG A 287 -4.07 9.44 -16.70
C ARG A 287 -4.98 8.60 -17.57
N ILE A 288 -6.08 8.13 -17.00
CA ILE A 288 -7.20 7.54 -17.74
C ILE A 288 -8.41 8.47 -17.65
N ARG A 289 -9.45 8.22 -18.45
CA ARG A 289 -10.70 9.00 -18.39
C ARG A 289 -11.44 8.75 -17.07
N LYS A 290 -12.33 7.78 -17.07
CA LYS A 290 -13.00 7.24 -15.89
C LYS A 290 -13.05 5.72 -16.10
N PRO A 291 -12.85 4.91 -15.06
CA PRO A 291 -13.03 3.46 -15.18
C PRO A 291 -14.43 3.14 -15.70
N VAL A 292 -14.51 2.22 -16.65
CA VAL A 292 -15.79 1.64 -17.11
C VAL A 292 -16.26 0.64 -16.05
N VAL A 293 -17.51 0.74 -15.64
CA VAL A 293 -18.13 -0.08 -14.59
C VAL A 293 -19.38 -0.75 -15.14
N LEU A 294 -19.36 -2.07 -15.21
CA LEU A 294 -20.48 -2.91 -15.60
C LEU A 294 -20.85 -3.81 -14.42
N VAL A 295 -22.03 -3.60 -13.83
CA VAL A 295 -22.48 -4.39 -12.67
C VAL A 295 -23.71 -5.20 -13.05
N GLY A 296 -23.56 -6.53 -13.05
CA GLY A 296 -24.51 -7.43 -13.68
C GLY A 296 -25.90 -7.51 -13.04
N ASN A 297 -26.01 -7.17 -11.74
CA ASN A 297 -27.29 -7.10 -11.05
C ASN A 297 -27.95 -5.69 -11.12
N LYS A 298 -27.29 -4.70 -11.72
CA LYS A 298 -27.82 -3.32 -11.88
C LYS A 298 -28.21 -3.01 -13.32
N ILE A 299 -27.53 -3.60 -14.30
CA ILE A 299 -27.85 -3.40 -15.72
C ILE A 299 -28.93 -4.40 -16.14
N SER A 300 -30.07 -3.90 -16.63
CA SER A 300 -31.19 -4.74 -17.07
C SER A 300 -30.91 -5.32 -18.46
N PRO A 301 -31.04 -6.65 -18.68
CA PRO A 301 -30.94 -7.23 -20.02
C PRO A 301 -32.22 -7.04 -20.85
N GLY A 302 -33.35 -6.77 -20.19
CA GLY A 302 -34.67 -6.68 -20.82
C GLY A 302 -35.09 -5.26 -21.22
N ASN A 303 -34.46 -4.23 -20.66
CA ASN A 303 -34.91 -2.84 -20.80
C ASN A 303 -33.75 -1.93 -21.24
N PRO A 304 -33.81 -1.33 -22.44
CA PRO A 304 -32.84 -0.35 -22.87
C PRO A 304 -32.84 0.89 -21.98
N VAL A 305 -31.67 1.49 -21.79
CA VAL A 305 -31.49 2.67 -20.93
C VAL A 305 -31.18 3.90 -21.80
N VAL A 306 -31.94 4.98 -21.59
CA VAL A 306 -31.66 6.27 -22.21
C VAL A 306 -30.65 7.03 -21.36
N LYS A 307 -29.52 7.40 -21.97
CA LYS A 307 -28.44 8.16 -21.33
C LYS A 307 -28.71 9.66 -21.37
N ALA A 308 -27.96 10.42 -20.57
CA ALA A 308 -28.10 11.87 -20.47
C ALA A 308 -27.89 12.61 -21.82
N ASP A 309 -27.16 12.02 -22.76
CA ASP A 309 -26.92 12.57 -24.11
C ASP A 309 -27.94 12.07 -25.17
N GLY A 310 -29.00 11.39 -24.72
CA GLY A 310 -30.06 10.82 -25.55
C GLY A 310 -29.69 9.50 -26.23
N THR A 311 -28.51 8.95 -25.98
CA THR A 311 -28.12 7.62 -26.49
C THR A 311 -28.97 6.54 -25.83
N VAL A 312 -29.54 5.63 -26.62
CA VAL A 312 -30.30 4.48 -26.12
C VAL A 312 -29.38 3.26 -26.15
N VAL A 313 -29.09 2.69 -24.98
CA VAL A 313 -28.17 1.56 -24.83
C VAL A 313 -28.94 0.29 -24.48
N HIS A 314 -28.68 -0.80 -25.20
CA HIS A 314 -29.40 -2.08 -25.05
C HIS A 314 -28.56 -3.15 -24.36
N THR A 315 -27.24 -3.10 -24.52
CA THR A 315 -26.31 -4.22 -24.23
C THR A 315 -25.13 -3.80 -23.35
N LEU A 316 -24.41 -4.77 -22.78
CA LEU A 316 -23.18 -4.49 -22.03
C LEU A 316 -22.08 -3.85 -22.88
N TRP A 317 -21.97 -4.21 -24.17
CA TRP A 317 -20.97 -3.60 -25.05
C TRP A 317 -21.36 -2.18 -25.49
N GLY A 318 -22.65 -1.91 -25.65
CA GLY A 318 -23.17 -0.55 -25.81
C GLY A 318 -22.87 0.31 -24.58
N GLU A 319 -23.09 -0.24 -23.38
CA GLU A 319 -22.78 0.43 -22.11
C GLU A 319 -21.29 0.73 -21.99
N LEU A 320 -20.44 -0.27 -22.29
CA LEU A 320 -18.99 -0.12 -22.28
C LEU A 320 -18.54 0.99 -23.22
N ALA A 321 -19.00 0.97 -24.47
CA ALA A 321 -18.60 1.97 -25.46
C ALA A 321 -19.06 3.38 -25.04
N TRP A 322 -20.30 3.50 -24.54
CA TRP A 322 -20.83 4.78 -24.07
C TRP A 322 -20.05 5.31 -22.85
N GLN A 323 -19.73 4.48 -21.85
CA GLN A 323 -18.92 4.93 -20.71
C GLN A 323 -17.49 5.31 -21.12
N LEU A 324 -16.93 4.63 -22.11
CA LEU A 324 -15.54 4.84 -22.56
C LEU A 324 -15.34 6.16 -23.32
N GLY A 325 -16.32 6.57 -24.13
CA GLY A 325 -16.20 7.75 -25.00
C GLY A 325 -17.50 8.46 -25.38
N GLY A 326 -18.58 8.23 -24.63
CA GLY A 326 -19.91 8.80 -24.85
C GLY A 326 -20.52 8.37 -26.19
N LYS A 327 -21.42 9.22 -26.71
CA LYS A 327 -22.06 9.06 -28.02
C LYS A 327 -21.10 8.77 -29.18
N LYS A 328 -19.89 9.33 -29.17
CA LYS A 328 -18.90 9.12 -30.24
C LYS A 328 -18.38 7.67 -30.27
N ALA A 329 -18.03 7.13 -29.11
CA ALA A 329 -17.61 5.74 -28.99
C ALA A 329 -18.77 4.77 -29.22
N TYR A 330 -19.95 5.06 -28.64
CA TYR A 330 -21.15 4.26 -28.85
C TYR A 330 -21.49 4.11 -30.34
N LYS A 331 -21.38 5.18 -31.14
CA LYS A 331 -21.68 5.14 -32.58
C LYS A 331 -20.93 4.04 -33.34
N ARG A 332 -19.74 3.63 -32.85
CA ARG A 332 -18.96 2.56 -33.47
C ARG A 332 -19.60 1.17 -33.32
N VAL A 333 -20.31 0.96 -32.21
CA VAL A 333 -20.98 -0.31 -31.85
C VAL A 333 -22.49 -0.21 -31.91
N GLN A 334 -23.04 0.91 -32.41
CA GLN A 334 -24.48 1.18 -32.40
C GLN A 334 -25.27 0.08 -33.11
N ALA A 335 -24.82 -0.34 -34.30
CA ALA A 335 -25.51 -1.39 -35.04
C ALA A 335 -25.47 -2.75 -34.31
N ASP A 336 -24.39 -3.03 -33.57
CA ASP A 336 -24.21 -4.24 -32.77
C ASP A 336 -25.06 -4.20 -31.50
N ASP A 337 -25.18 -3.03 -30.86
CA ASP A 337 -26.06 -2.79 -29.72
C ASP A 337 -27.54 -2.95 -30.10
N GLU A 338 -27.97 -2.30 -31.18
CA GLU A 338 -29.38 -2.36 -31.66
C GLU A 338 -29.79 -3.76 -32.13
N LYS A 339 -28.86 -4.55 -32.67
CA LYS A 339 -29.10 -5.93 -33.14
C LYS A 339 -28.79 -6.99 -32.09
N ALA A 340 -28.27 -6.57 -30.94
CA ALA A 340 -27.82 -7.44 -29.88
C ALA A 340 -26.82 -8.52 -30.36
N THR A 341 -25.83 -8.12 -31.16
CA THR A 341 -24.75 -8.98 -31.67
C THR A 341 -23.39 -8.57 -31.11
N SER A 342 -22.47 -9.52 -30.88
CA SER A 342 -21.13 -9.19 -30.38
C SER A 342 -20.36 -8.28 -31.35
N PRO A 343 -19.77 -7.16 -30.89
CA PRO A 343 -19.10 -6.17 -31.72
C PRO A 343 -17.72 -6.60 -32.29
N GLY A 344 -17.21 -7.76 -31.89
CA GLY A 344 -15.94 -8.30 -32.40
C GLY A 344 -14.75 -7.34 -32.24
N ASP A 345 -13.98 -7.15 -33.33
CA ASP A 345 -12.75 -6.34 -33.33
C ASP A 345 -12.97 -4.84 -33.07
N ALA A 346 -14.22 -4.34 -33.16
CA ALA A 346 -14.53 -2.96 -32.82
C ALA A 346 -14.17 -2.62 -31.36
N LEU A 347 -14.18 -3.60 -30.45
CA LEU A 347 -13.73 -3.42 -29.06
C LEU A 347 -12.24 -3.06 -28.98
N ARG A 348 -11.39 -3.75 -29.74
CA ARG A 348 -9.95 -3.46 -29.81
C ARG A 348 -9.71 -2.06 -30.37
N GLU A 349 -10.45 -1.67 -31.40
CA GLU A 349 -10.36 -0.31 -31.95
C GLU A 349 -10.78 0.76 -30.93
N LEU A 350 -11.85 0.51 -30.18
CA LEU A 350 -12.30 1.38 -29.09
C LEU A 350 -11.22 1.52 -28.00
N PHE A 351 -10.63 0.42 -27.54
CA PHE A 351 -9.57 0.46 -26.54
C PHE A 351 -8.31 1.18 -27.04
N LYS A 352 -7.99 1.08 -28.34
CA LYS A 352 -6.88 1.84 -28.94
C LYS A 352 -7.17 3.34 -29.02
N GLU A 353 -8.38 3.73 -29.44
CA GLU A 353 -8.74 5.14 -29.60
C GLU A 353 -8.96 5.83 -28.25
N TYR A 354 -9.53 5.12 -27.28
CA TYR A 354 -9.93 5.69 -25.99
C TYR A 354 -9.06 5.23 -24.80
N GLY A 355 -8.00 4.47 -25.03
CA GLY A 355 -7.04 4.07 -24.01
C GLY A 355 -6.09 5.21 -23.53
N PRO A 356 -5.41 5.06 -22.39
CA PRO A 356 -5.48 3.90 -21.49
C PRO A 356 -6.85 3.77 -20.79
N CYS A 357 -7.31 2.55 -20.58
CA CYS A 357 -8.64 2.30 -20.02
C CYS A 357 -8.69 1.09 -19.08
N LEU A 358 -9.46 1.25 -18.00
CA LEU A 358 -9.78 0.22 -17.03
C LEU A 358 -11.25 -0.15 -17.17
N VAL A 359 -11.54 -1.45 -17.33
CA VAL A 359 -12.89 -2.01 -17.40
C VAL A 359 -13.10 -2.93 -16.21
N LEU A 360 -14.10 -2.62 -15.38
CA LEU A 360 -14.49 -3.37 -14.19
C LEU A 360 -15.85 -4.02 -14.45
N ILE A 361 -15.91 -5.35 -14.39
CA ILE A 361 -17.15 -6.12 -14.56
C ILE A 361 -17.44 -6.89 -13.29
N ASP A 362 -18.38 -6.39 -12.49
CA ASP A 362 -18.84 -7.02 -11.26
C ASP A 362 -20.10 -7.85 -11.52
N GLU A 363 -20.24 -9.00 -10.84
CA GLU A 363 -21.44 -9.84 -10.89
C GLU A 363 -21.83 -10.30 -12.32
N TRP A 364 -20.84 -10.63 -13.18
CA TRP A 364 -21.12 -10.98 -14.59
C TRP A 364 -22.01 -12.22 -14.72
N VAL A 365 -21.83 -13.22 -13.85
CA VAL A 365 -22.71 -14.41 -13.80
C VAL A 365 -24.16 -14.02 -13.53
N ALA A 366 -24.40 -13.04 -12.64
CA ALA A 366 -25.74 -12.57 -12.33
C ALA A 366 -26.44 -11.92 -13.53
N TYR A 367 -25.68 -11.26 -14.42
CA TYR A 367 -26.22 -10.78 -15.70
C TYR A 367 -26.49 -11.94 -16.66
N ALA A 368 -25.48 -12.79 -16.89
CA ALA A 368 -25.54 -13.84 -17.89
C ALA A 368 -26.69 -14.83 -17.63
N ARG A 369 -26.95 -15.20 -16.37
CA ARG A 369 -28.02 -16.13 -16.01
C ARG A 369 -29.43 -15.63 -16.29
N GLN A 370 -29.61 -14.32 -16.54
CA GLN A 370 -30.90 -13.74 -16.93
C GLN A 370 -31.16 -13.85 -18.43
N LEU A 371 -30.15 -14.14 -19.26
CA LEU A 371 -30.29 -14.27 -20.71
C LEU A 371 -30.87 -15.63 -21.11
N HIS A 372 -31.52 -15.67 -22.26
CA HIS A 372 -32.15 -16.87 -22.81
C HIS A 372 -31.39 -17.38 -24.04
N ASP A 373 -31.61 -18.64 -24.42
CA ASP A 373 -30.99 -19.21 -25.63
C ASP A 373 -31.53 -18.56 -26.91
N GLN A 374 -32.80 -18.12 -26.87
CA GLN A 374 -33.43 -17.33 -27.92
C GLN A 374 -33.03 -15.85 -27.79
N SER A 375 -32.97 -15.14 -28.91
CA SER A 375 -32.69 -13.70 -28.93
C SER A 375 -33.97 -12.89 -28.75
N ASP A 376 -34.65 -13.07 -27.62
CA ASP A 376 -35.93 -12.41 -27.27
C ASP A 376 -35.74 -11.17 -26.39
N LEU A 377 -34.56 -10.98 -25.80
CA LEU A 377 -34.20 -9.82 -25.00
C LEU A 377 -33.36 -8.81 -25.80
N PRO A 378 -33.48 -7.50 -25.54
CA PRO A 378 -32.64 -6.46 -26.16
C PRO A 378 -31.13 -6.65 -25.94
N ALA A 379 -30.73 -7.30 -24.84
CA ALA A 379 -29.34 -7.62 -24.56
C ALA A 379 -28.77 -8.81 -25.36
N GLY A 380 -29.61 -9.49 -26.15
CA GLY A 380 -29.22 -10.64 -26.96
C GLY A 380 -29.44 -11.96 -26.25
N SER A 381 -28.80 -13.02 -26.77
CA SER A 381 -28.92 -14.37 -26.23
C SER A 381 -27.78 -14.73 -25.28
N PHE A 382 -27.99 -15.81 -24.54
CA PHE A 382 -26.99 -16.47 -23.70
C PHE A 382 -25.70 -16.75 -24.47
N GLU A 383 -25.79 -17.32 -25.68
CA GLU A 383 -24.61 -17.60 -26.54
C GLU A 383 -23.86 -16.32 -26.99
N THR A 384 -24.61 -15.26 -27.32
CA THR A 384 -24.00 -13.99 -27.76
C THR A 384 -23.15 -13.39 -26.65
N GLN A 385 -23.56 -13.56 -25.40
CA GLN A 385 -22.83 -13.06 -24.24
C GLN A 385 -21.44 -13.69 -24.09
N PHE A 386 -21.28 -14.99 -24.36
CA PHE A 386 -19.95 -15.63 -24.32
C PHE A 386 -19.09 -15.24 -25.51
N THR A 387 -19.72 -15.02 -26.67
CA THR A 387 -19.03 -14.45 -27.84
C THR A 387 -18.50 -13.04 -27.55
N PHE A 388 -19.28 -12.22 -26.82
CA PHE A 388 -18.83 -10.94 -26.32
C PHE A 388 -17.69 -11.07 -25.30
N ALA A 389 -17.80 -11.99 -24.33
CA ALA A 389 -16.75 -12.22 -23.34
C ALA A 389 -15.42 -12.61 -23.99
N GLN A 390 -15.45 -13.46 -25.01
CA GLN A 390 -14.25 -13.83 -25.78
C GLN A 390 -13.67 -12.62 -26.52
N ALA A 391 -14.49 -11.90 -27.30
CA ALA A 391 -14.04 -10.72 -28.03
C ALA A 391 -13.46 -9.64 -27.10
N LEU A 392 -14.06 -9.45 -25.92
CA LEU A 392 -13.62 -8.49 -24.92
C LEU A 392 -12.24 -8.83 -24.34
N THR A 393 -12.07 -10.08 -23.89
CA THR A 393 -10.81 -10.56 -23.30
C THR A 393 -9.67 -10.57 -24.31
N GLU A 394 -9.92 -11.02 -25.54
CA GLU A 394 -8.94 -10.97 -26.63
C GLU A 394 -8.57 -9.53 -27.01
N SER A 395 -9.55 -8.63 -27.08
CA SER A 395 -9.32 -7.21 -27.37
C SER A 395 -8.48 -6.53 -26.28
N ALA A 396 -8.76 -6.78 -25.01
CA ALA A 396 -7.99 -6.25 -23.88
C ALA A 396 -6.54 -6.76 -23.91
N LYS A 397 -6.33 -8.04 -24.26
CA LYS A 397 -4.99 -8.63 -24.43
C LYS A 397 -4.17 -7.90 -25.50
N LEU A 398 -4.79 -7.61 -26.64
CA LEU A 398 -4.14 -6.98 -27.80
C LEU A 398 -3.82 -5.49 -27.64
N VAL A 399 -4.34 -4.83 -26.59
CA VAL A 399 -4.12 -3.40 -26.34
C VAL A 399 -3.31 -3.21 -25.06
N ASN A 400 -2.03 -2.85 -25.22
CA ASN A 400 -1.02 -2.83 -24.16
C ASN A 400 -1.35 -1.95 -22.93
N ASN A 401 -2.31 -1.04 -23.04
CA ASN A 401 -2.73 -0.11 -21.99
C ASN A 401 -4.23 -0.22 -21.65
N CYS A 402 -4.82 -1.40 -21.87
CA CYS A 402 -6.17 -1.74 -21.43
C CYS A 402 -6.08 -2.84 -20.36
N GLN A 403 -6.81 -2.67 -19.25
CA GLN A 403 -6.99 -3.72 -18.24
C GLN A 403 -8.47 -4.02 -18.04
N LEU A 404 -8.78 -5.32 -18.02
CA LEU A 404 -10.10 -5.87 -17.73
C LEU A 404 -10.03 -6.63 -16.41
N VAL A 405 -10.88 -6.26 -15.45
CA VAL A 405 -11.00 -6.92 -14.16
C VAL A 405 -12.42 -7.43 -13.99
N ILE A 406 -12.56 -8.73 -13.73
CA ILE A 406 -13.85 -9.42 -13.69
C ILE A 406 -14.02 -10.10 -12.34
N SER A 407 -15.19 -9.97 -11.72
CA SER A 407 -15.54 -10.78 -10.57
C SER A 407 -16.38 -11.99 -11.02
N LEU A 408 -16.00 -13.17 -10.55
CA LEU A 408 -16.81 -14.38 -10.68
C LEU A 408 -16.96 -15.02 -9.29
N PRO A 409 -18.11 -15.67 -9.00
CA PRO A 409 -18.25 -16.53 -7.83
C PRO A 409 -17.14 -17.59 -7.77
N ALA A 410 -16.68 -17.92 -6.56
CA ALA A 410 -15.85 -19.09 -6.36
C ALA A 410 -16.75 -20.34 -6.50
N SER A 411 -16.26 -21.39 -7.16
CA SER A 411 -16.96 -22.68 -7.20
C SER A 411 -15.98 -23.77 -6.78
N ASP A 412 -16.13 -24.29 -5.57
CA ASP A 412 -15.41 -25.49 -5.14
C ASP A 412 -16.15 -26.73 -5.66
N THR A 413 -15.73 -27.22 -6.83
CA THR A 413 -16.24 -28.49 -7.38
C THR A 413 -15.69 -29.74 -6.69
N SER A 414 -14.93 -29.59 -5.60
CA SER A 414 -14.30 -30.70 -4.87
C SER A 414 -14.79 -30.83 -3.42
N GLY A 415 -15.86 -31.60 -3.22
CA GLY A 415 -16.04 -32.48 -2.05
C GLY A 415 -16.12 -31.88 -0.64
N SER A 416 -16.11 -30.57 -0.45
CA SER A 416 -16.26 -29.96 0.87
C SER A 416 -17.75 -29.85 1.28
N PRO A 417 -18.10 -30.12 2.55
CA PRO A 417 -19.48 -30.02 3.06
C PRO A 417 -20.08 -28.60 3.02
N HIS A 418 -19.30 -27.59 2.59
CA HIS A 418 -19.74 -26.21 2.34
C HIS A 418 -20.35 -25.95 0.95
N THR A 419 -20.41 -26.95 0.07
CA THR A 419 -20.94 -26.85 -1.31
C THR A 419 -22.40 -26.37 -1.41
N GLN A 420 -23.19 -26.43 -0.33
CA GLN A 420 -24.56 -25.90 -0.34
C GLN A 420 -24.65 -24.37 -0.33
N ALA A 421 -23.61 -23.66 0.14
CA ALA A 421 -23.60 -22.19 0.14
C ALA A 421 -23.31 -21.62 -1.25
N ASP A 422 -22.48 -22.30 -2.05
CA ASP A 422 -22.05 -21.87 -3.39
C ASP A 422 -23.19 -21.87 -4.43
N ASP A 423 -24.14 -22.81 -4.29
CA ASP A 423 -25.31 -22.89 -5.19
C ASP A 423 -26.25 -21.68 -5.07
N VAL A 424 -26.19 -20.96 -3.93
CA VAL A 424 -26.98 -19.74 -3.67
C VAL A 424 -26.37 -18.53 -4.38
N GLU A 425 -25.04 -18.37 -4.39
CA GLU A 425 -24.36 -17.23 -5.05
C GLU A 425 -24.46 -17.35 -6.59
N VAL A 426 -24.37 -18.58 -7.10
CA VAL A 426 -24.38 -18.84 -8.55
C VAL A 426 -25.80 -18.74 -9.14
N GLY A 427 -26.85 -19.03 -8.36
CA GLY A 427 -28.25 -18.83 -8.79
C GLY A 427 -28.82 -19.98 -9.61
N GLY A 428 -28.54 -21.23 -9.21
CA GLY A 428 -29.12 -22.45 -9.78
C GLY A 428 -28.42 -22.98 -11.03
N VAL A 429 -29.09 -23.87 -11.79
CA VAL A 429 -28.50 -24.60 -12.94
C VAL A 429 -27.97 -23.66 -14.03
N ARG A 430 -28.76 -22.66 -14.44
CA ARG A 430 -28.34 -21.66 -15.43
C ARG A 430 -27.16 -20.81 -14.96
N GLY A 431 -27.13 -20.50 -13.67
CA GLY A 431 -26.01 -19.82 -13.04
C GLY A 431 -24.71 -20.61 -13.17
N ARG A 432 -24.76 -21.91 -12.87
CA ARG A 432 -23.60 -22.81 -12.95
C ARG A 432 -23.09 -22.92 -14.39
N GLU A 433 -24.02 -23.10 -15.33
CA GLU A 433 -23.67 -23.09 -16.75
C GLU A 433 -23.01 -21.77 -17.18
N ALA A 434 -23.54 -20.63 -16.72
CA ALA A 434 -22.97 -19.32 -17.01
C ALA A 434 -21.56 -19.16 -16.42
N LEU A 435 -21.37 -19.59 -15.17
CA LEU A 435 -20.07 -19.57 -14.50
C LEU A 435 -19.05 -20.46 -15.23
N ASP A 436 -19.40 -21.71 -15.54
CA ASP A 436 -18.51 -22.65 -16.21
C ASP A 436 -18.09 -22.14 -17.59
N ARG A 437 -19.04 -21.62 -18.37
CA ARG A 437 -18.74 -21.05 -19.69
C ARG A 437 -17.90 -19.77 -19.60
N LEU A 438 -18.19 -18.85 -18.67
CA LEU A 438 -17.36 -17.66 -18.45
C LEU A 438 -15.94 -18.05 -18.04
N ARG A 439 -15.78 -18.98 -17.09
CA ARG A 439 -14.46 -19.51 -16.69
C ARG A 439 -13.71 -20.13 -17.85
N ASN A 440 -14.37 -20.89 -18.72
CA ASN A 440 -13.73 -21.50 -19.89
C ASN A 440 -13.25 -20.47 -20.93
N VAL A 441 -13.96 -19.36 -21.07
CA VAL A 441 -13.59 -18.27 -21.98
C VAL A 441 -12.44 -17.43 -21.39
N ILE A 442 -12.59 -17.02 -20.13
CA ILE A 442 -11.66 -16.08 -19.46
C ILE A 442 -10.37 -16.80 -19.01
N GLY A 443 -10.49 -18.04 -18.53
CA GLY A 443 -9.38 -18.89 -18.02
C GLY A 443 -8.25 -19.15 -19.02
N ARG A 444 -8.46 -18.89 -20.32
CA ARG A 444 -7.42 -19.01 -21.36
C ARG A 444 -6.47 -17.81 -21.40
N VAL A 445 -6.88 -16.69 -20.81
CA VAL A 445 -6.21 -15.37 -20.96
C VAL A 445 -5.86 -14.75 -19.62
N GLU A 446 -6.49 -15.19 -18.53
CA GLU A 446 -6.36 -14.57 -17.22
C GLU A 446 -5.10 -14.96 -16.43
N SER A 447 -4.78 -14.09 -15.48
CA SER A 447 -3.89 -14.37 -14.36
C SER A 447 -4.74 -14.54 -13.09
N PRO A 448 -4.61 -15.65 -12.34
CA PRO A 448 -5.42 -15.88 -11.16
C PRO A 448 -4.99 -14.97 -10.01
N TRP A 449 -5.94 -14.21 -9.46
CA TRP A 449 -5.71 -13.39 -8.27
C TRP A 449 -5.96 -14.20 -6.99
N ARG A 450 -5.07 -14.11 -6.00
CA ARG A 450 -5.18 -14.86 -4.73
C ARG A 450 -5.82 -14.02 -3.62
N PRO A 451 -6.70 -14.61 -2.79
CA PRO A 451 -7.27 -13.93 -1.63
C PRO A 451 -6.22 -13.51 -0.58
N ALA A 452 -6.61 -12.58 0.29
CA ALA A 452 -5.83 -12.19 1.46
C ALA A 452 -5.63 -13.37 2.42
N SER A 453 -4.51 -13.38 3.14
CA SER A 453 -4.23 -14.39 4.17
C SER A 453 -5.04 -14.14 5.45
N ALA A 454 -5.19 -15.18 6.30
CA ALA A 454 -5.85 -15.05 7.59
C ALA A 454 -5.18 -13.99 8.50
N GLU A 455 -3.85 -13.85 8.40
CA GLU A 455 -3.09 -12.84 9.14
C GLU A 455 -3.40 -11.41 8.69
N GLU A 456 -3.68 -11.23 7.40
CA GLU A 456 -4.12 -9.93 6.86
C GLU A 456 -5.57 -9.61 7.21
N GLY A 457 -6.40 -10.64 7.41
CA GLY A 457 -7.79 -10.50 7.88
C GLY A 457 -7.90 -9.68 9.16
N PHE A 458 -6.95 -9.85 10.08
CA PHE A 458 -6.89 -9.07 11.33
C PHE A 458 -6.78 -7.57 11.07
N GLU A 459 -5.88 -7.16 10.18
CA GLU A 459 -5.64 -5.76 9.87
C GLU A 459 -6.80 -5.14 9.08
N ILE A 460 -7.44 -5.91 8.20
CA ILE A 460 -8.67 -5.49 7.49
C ILE A 460 -9.76 -5.12 8.51
N VAL A 461 -10.06 -6.03 9.43
CA VAL A 461 -11.13 -5.81 10.40
C VAL A 461 -10.74 -4.74 11.42
N ARG A 462 -9.49 -4.69 11.87
CA ARG A 462 -8.99 -3.65 12.76
C ARG A 462 -9.14 -2.25 12.16
N ARG A 463 -8.65 -2.02 10.94
CA ARG A 463 -8.76 -0.70 10.28
C ARG A 463 -10.19 -0.28 10.03
N ARG A 464 -11.08 -1.26 9.80
CA ARG A 464 -12.50 -1.00 9.57
C ARG A 464 -13.23 -0.60 10.84
N LEU A 465 -12.93 -1.23 11.97
CA LEU A 465 -13.64 -1.00 13.23
C LEU A 465 -13.04 0.13 14.07
N PHE A 466 -11.74 0.37 13.95
CA PHE A 466 -11.00 1.28 14.81
C PHE A 466 -10.25 2.36 14.03
N GLU A 467 -10.15 3.54 14.63
CA GLU A 467 -9.33 4.62 14.13
C GLU A 467 -7.83 4.25 14.20
N PRO A 468 -6.99 4.82 13.30
CA PRO A 468 -5.55 4.67 13.42
C PRO A 468 -5.04 5.17 14.76
N ILE A 469 -4.16 4.39 15.39
CA ILE A 469 -3.41 4.84 16.57
C ILE A 469 -2.46 5.94 16.09
N THR A 470 -2.62 7.16 16.60
CA THR A 470 -1.81 8.32 16.21
C THR A 470 -0.84 8.74 17.30
N ASP A 471 -1.11 8.42 18.56
CA ASP A 471 -0.25 8.73 19.70
C ASP A 471 0.80 7.62 19.90
N PRO A 472 2.11 7.93 19.84
CA PRO A 472 3.18 6.99 20.18
C PRO A 472 3.02 6.29 21.54
N ALA A 473 2.41 6.95 22.53
CA ALA A 473 2.15 6.36 23.84
C ALA A 473 1.15 5.19 23.78
N GLN A 474 0.15 5.26 22.90
CA GLN A 474 -0.85 4.21 22.72
C GLN A 474 -0.27 2.95 22.06
N PHE A 475 0.70 3.10 21.15
CA PHE A 475 1.44 1.95 20.60
C PHE A 475 2.18 1.18 21.70
N LYS A 476 2.77 1.92 22.64
CA LYS A 476 3.44 1.34 23.80
C LYS A 476 2.44 0.61 24.71
N ASP A 477 1.30 1.21 24.99
CA ASP A 477 0.25 0.59 25.82
C ASP A 477 -0.27 -0.71 25.17
N ARG A 478 -0.53 -0.69 23.85
CA ARG A 478 -0.87 -1.90 23.06
C ARG A 478 0.17 -3.00 23.24
N ASP A 479 1.44 -2.66 23.08
CA ASP A 479 2.53 -3.64 23.09
C ASP A 479 2.76 -4.24 24.47
N VAL A 480 2.55 -3.45 25.54
CA VAL A 480 2.55 -3.93 26.93
C VAL A 480 1.42 -4.92 27.16
N VAL A 481 0.20 -4.60 26.71
CA VAL A 481 -0.95 -5.51 26.84
C VAL A 481 -0.73 -6.81 26.06
N ALA A 482 -0.35 -6.73 24.79
CA ALA A 482 -0.12 -7.91 23.95
C ALA A 482 0.99 -8.81 24.52
N ARG A 483 2.07 -8.23 25.05
CA ARG A 483 3.15 -8.98 25.70
C ARG A 483 2.69 -9.63 27.00
N ALA A 484 1.84 -8.96 27.78
CA ALA A 484 1.33 -9.52 29.02
C ALA A 484 0.43 -10.75 28.77
N PHE A 485 -0.40 -10.72 27.72
CA PHE A 485 -1.16 -11.90 27.27
C PHE A 485 -0.24 -13.01 26.73
N ALA A 486 0.76 -12.68 25.92
CA ALA A 486 1.72 -13.67 25.43
C ALA A 486 2.52 -14.34 26.59
N ASP A 487 2.90 -13.57 27.61
CA ASP A 487 3.56 -14.08 28.81
C ASP A 487 2.61 -15.01 29.61
N LEU A 488 1.32 -14.69 29.71
CA LEU A 488 0.31 -15.57 30.30
C LEU A 488 0.26 -16.93 29.57
N TYR A 489 0.11 -16.91 28.25
CA TYR A 489 0.02 -18.13 27.46
C TYR A 489 1.27 -19.00 27.57
N ARG A 490 2.46 -18.38 27.64
CA ARG A 490 3.72 -19.11 27.85
C ARG A 490 3.84 -19.68 29.26
N THR A 491 3.44 -18.94 30.29
CA THR A 491 3.59 -19.39 31.69
C THR A 491 2.55 -20.44 32.06
N GLN A 492 1.31 -20.30 31.57
CA GLN A 492 0.20 -21.24 31.81
C GLN A 492 0.00 -22.22 30.65
N HIS A 493 1.10 -22.66 30.05
CA HIS A 493 1.13 -23.45 28.82
C HIS A 493 0.29 -24.74 28.82
N GLN A 494 -0.09 -25.28 29.98
CA GLN A 494 -0.94 -26.48 30.10
C GLN A 494 -2.41 -26.20 29.75
N GLU A 495 -2.84 -24.93 29.86
CA GLU A 495 -4.23 -24.49 29.66
C GLU A 495 -4.48 -23.95 28.24
N PHE A 496 -3.44 -23.76 27.44
CA PHE A 496 -3.51 -23.09 26.13
C PHE A 496 -2.89 -23.94 25.01
N PRO A 497 -3.35 -23.76 23.75
CA PRO A 497 -2.77 -24.40 22.57
C PRO A 497 -1.25 -24.19 22.45
N SER A 498 -0.55 -25.14 21.82
CA SER A 498 0.90 -25.10 21.72
C SER A 498 1.43 -23.90 20.93
N GLU A 499 0.70 -23.47 19.90
CA GLU A 499 1.03 -22.30 19.05
C GLU A 499 1.07 -20.97 19.81
N CYS A 500 0.34 -20.85 20.93
CA CYS A 500 0.33 -19.62 21.73
C CYS A 500 1.66 -19.35 22.46
N ARG A 501 2.55 -20.34 22.47
CA ARG A 501 3.86 -20.26 23.14
C ARG A 501 4.91 -19.57 22.28
N ASP A 502 4.71 -19.52 20.97
CA ASP A 502 5.69 -19.02 20.02
C ASP A 502 5.77 -17.49 20.03
N GLY A 503 6.96 -16.97 19.72
CA GLY A 503 7.18 -15.54 19.60
C GLY A 503 6.33 -14.88 18.51
N ASP A 504 5.91 -15.66 17.51
CA ASP A 504 5.04 -15.20 16.43
C ASP A 504 3.60 -14.96 16.90
N TYR A 505 3.14 -15.66 17.95
CA TYR A 505 1.81 -15.41 18.52
C TYR A 505 1.72 -14.03 19.20
N GLU A 506 2.81 -13.54 19.82
CA GLU A 506 2.88 -12.16 20.31
C GLU A 506 2.72 -11.14 19.18
N LYS A 507 3.26 -11.42 17.99
CA LYS A 507 3.09 -10.55 16.82
C LYS A 507 1.64 -10.56 16.34
N ARG A 508 1.01 -11.72 16.28
CA ARG A 508 -0.43 -11.87 15.93
C ARG A 508 -1.32 -11.08 16.90
N LEU A 509 -1.06 -11.17 18.21
CA LEU A 509 -1.77 -10.39 19.23
C LEU A 509 -1.64 -8.87 19.02
N LYS A 510 -0.45 -8.38 18.62
CA LYS A 510 -0.23 -6.96 18.34
C LYS A 510 -0.93 -6.49 17.07
N ALA A 511 -0.94 -7.31 16.02
CA ALA A 511 -1.57 -7.00 14.74
C ALA A 511 -3.11 -7.02 14.85
N ALA A 512 -3.67 -7.97 15.59
CA ALA A 512 -5.11 -8.08 15.78
C ALA A 512 -5.69 -7.13 16.83
N TYR A 513 -4.86 -6.50 17.67
CA TYR A 513 -5.30 -5.64 18.76
C TYR A 513 -6.28 -4.55 18.27
N PRO A 514 -7.43 -4.35 18.94
CA PRO A 514 -7.79 -4.88 20.26
C PRO A 514 -8.56 -6.22 20.24
N ILE A 515 -8.71 -6.84 19.07
CA ILE A 515 -9.46 -8.09 18.90
C ILE A 515 -8.51 -9.28 19.08
N HIS A 516 -8.96 -10.32 19.77
CA HIS A 516 -8.16 -11.53 19.95
C HIS A 516 -8.09 -12.34 18.64
N PRO A 517 -6.90 -12.85 18.22
CA PRO A 517 -6.76 -13.61 16.96
C PRO A 517 -7.72 -14.80 16.82
N GLU A 518 -7.96 -15.54 17.91
CA GLU A 518 -8.88 -16.69 17.93
C GLU A 518 -10.33 -16.39 17.51
N ILE A 519 -10.76 -15.12 17.53
CA ILE A 519 -12.11 -14.73 17.06
C ILE A 519 -12.25 -14.89 15.54
N PHE A 520 -11.13 -14.90 14.81
CA PHE A 520 -11.12 -15.05 13.35
C PHE A 520 -10.72 -16.46 12.92
N ASP A 521 -9.91 -17.15 13.72
CA ASP A 521 -9.47 -18.52 13.43
C ASP A 521 -10.58 -19.56 13.68
N ARG A 522 -11.62 -19.20 14.45
CA ARG A 522 -12.75 -20.06 14.85
C ARG A 522 -14.07 -19.44 14.43
#